data_AF-A0A846H8V9-F1
#
_entry.id   AF-A0A846H8V9-F1
#
_cell.length_a   1.000
_cell.length_b   1.000
_cell.length_c   1.000
_cell.angle_alpha   90.00
_cell.angle_beta   90.00
_cell.angle_gamma   90.00
#
_symmetry.space_group_name_H-M   'P 1'
#
loop_
_entity.id
_entity.type
_entity.pdbx_description
1 polymer ?
#
loop_
_entity_poly.entity_id
_entity_poly.type
_entity_poly.pdbx_seq_one_letter_code
_entity_poly.pdbx_strand_id
1 'polypeptide(L)'
;MNFSSARQHFYQEIQQPDENIDLAKAALYIAQEEYPDLDVEHYLNALDTMAAEAKKRLPIGRYPLRVIQSINQYLYEDLGFAGNKKDYYDPRNSFFNDVIDRRLGIPISLALVYLEVARRVDFPMVGVGMPLHFLIRPDIPDMEIFVDAFNNGEVMFAEDCQERLSQIYQQSVTLQPEFLAAVNHRQFLVRMLTNLKYIYLKQQDIEKALAAVERILLLLPDMILELRDRGLLYYQLGLYSQATQDLQSYLTRVPDAEDAPVIRRLLTEMARG
;
A
#
# COMPACT_ATOMS: atom_id res chain seq x y z
N MET A 1 -4.48 -24.51 -2.99
CA MET A 1 -3.92 -23.83 -1.80
C MET A 1 -5.02 -23.74 -0.76
N ASN A 2 -4.77 -24.16 0.48
CA ASN A 2 -5.72 -23.94 1.58
C ASN A 2 -5.46 -22.57 2.18
N PHE A 3 -6.06 -21.54 1.59
CA PHE A 3 -6.01 -20.18 2.13
C PHE A 3 -6.90 -20.05 3.37
N SER A 4 -6.52 -19.15 4.29
CA SER A 4 -7.43 -18.64 5.33
C SER A 4 -8.67 -18.02 4.66
N SER A 5 -9.80 -17.93 5.37
CA SER A 5 -11.01 -17.28 4.85
C SER A 5 -10.73 -15.86 4.37
N ALA A 6 -9.97 -15.08 5.15
CA ALA A 6 -9.52 -13.74 4.79
C ALA A 6 -8.76 -13.71 3.45
N ARG A 7 -7.80 -14.62 3.27
CA ARG A 7 -7.00 -14.70 2.03
C ARG A 7 -7.83 -15.19 0.84
N GLN A 8 -8.85 -16.02 1.06
CA GLN A 8 -9.80 -16.40 0.00
C GLN A 8 -10.63 -15.19 -0.45
N HIS A 9 -11.15 -14.39 0.48
CA HIS A 9 -11.88 -13.17 0.15
C HIS A 9 -11.00 -12.14 -0.57
N PHE A 10 -9.77 -11.92 -0.07
CA PHE A 10 -8.80 -11.08 -0.74
C PHE A 10 -8.54 -11.55 -2.17
N TYR A 11 -8.28 -12.86 -2.34
CA TYR A 11 -8.02 -13.45 -3.65
C TYR A 11 -9.20 -13.24 -4.62
N GLN A 12 -10.44 -13.46 -4.16
CA GLN A 12 -11.64 -13.23 -4.96
C GLN A 12 -11.78 -11.77 -5.40
N GLU A 13 -11.52 -10.82 -4.50
CA GLU A 13 -11.62 -9.38 -4.79
C GLU A 13 -10.61 -8.94 -5.88
N ILE A 14 -9.38 -9.46 -5.84
CA ILE A 14 -8.32 -9.07 -6.78
C ILE A 14 -8.37 -9.79 -8.14
N GLN A 15 -9.30 -10.74 -8.32
CA GLN A 15 -9.56 -11.38 -9.62
C GLN A 15 -10.35 -10.47 -10.57
N GLN A 16 -10.89 -9.35 -10.09
CA GLN A 16 -11.59 -8.38 -10.93
C GLN A 16 -10.63 -7.66 -11.90
N PRO A 17 -11.15 -7.07 -13.00
CA PRO A 17 -10.41 -6.05 -13.74
C PRO A 17 -9.85 -4.98 -12.79
N ASP A 18 -8.66 -4.45 -13.08
CA ASP A 18 -7.94 -3.59 -12.11
C ASP A 18 -8.81 -2.43 -11.62
N GLU A 19 -9.46 -1.72 -12.55
CA GLU A 19 -10.36 -0.61 -12.28
C GLU A 19 -11.58 -0.96 -11.41
N ASN A 20 -11.94 -2.25 -11.31
CA ASN A 20 -13.09 -2.75 -10.56
C ASN A 20 -12.71 -3.34 -9.19
N ILE A 21 -11.41 -3.44 -8.87
CA ILE A 21 -10.98 -3.87 -7.53
C ILE A 21 -11.40 -2.79 -6.52
N ASP A 22 -12.18 -3.17 -5.50
CA ASP A 22 -12.49 -2.29 -4.39
C ASP A 22 -11.28 -2.23 -3.44
N LEU A 23 -10.56 -1.09 -3.47
CA LEU A 23 -9.34 -0.90 -2.68
C LEU A 23 -9.60 -0.96 -1.18
N ALA A 24 -10.67 -0.33 -0.68
CA ALA A 24 -11.04 -0.36 0.73
C ALA A 24 -11.29 -1.79 1.20
N LYS A 25 -12.08 -2.54 0.44
CA LYS A 25 -12.43 -3.91 0.76
C LYS A 25 -11.22 -4.85 0.68
N ALA A 26 -10.40 -4.74 -0.35
CA ALA A 26 -9.15 -5.50 -0.46
C ALA A 26 -8.17 -5.17 0.69
N ALA A 27 -8.05 -3.91 1.08
CA ALA A 27 -7.24 -3.50 2.24
C ALA A 27 -7.80 -4.03 3.58
N LEU A 28 -9.12 -4.11 3.74
CA LEU A 28 -9.75 -4.74 4.91
C LEU A 28 -9.52 -6.26 4.92
N TYR A 29 -9.50 -6.94 3.77
CA TYR A 29 -9.15 -8.36 3.73
C TYR A 29 -7.67 -8.62 4.04
N ILE A 30 -6.76 -7.69 3.69
CA ILE A 30 -5.37 -7.73 4.16
C ILE A 30 -5.32 -7.68 5.69
N ALA A 31 -6.15 -6.83 6.31
CA ALA A 31 -6.23 -6.70 7.76
C ALA A 31 -6.96 -7.88 8.44
N GLN A 32 -7.98 -8.46 7.80
CA GLN A 32 -8.74 -9.60 8.33
C GLN A 32 -7.86 -10.85 8.53
N GLU A 33 -6.70 -10.92 7.86
CA GLU A 33 -5.73 -11.97 8.12
C GLU A 33 -5.01 -11.82 9.47
N GLU A 34 -4.81 -10.58 9.95
CA GLU A 34 -4.31 -10.29 11.30
C GLU A 34 -5.44 -10.29 12.35
N TYR A 35 -6.64 -9.88 11.94
CA TYR A 35 -7.84 -9.77 12.78
C TYR A 35 -8.95 -10.68 12.23
N PRO A 36 -8.97 -11.99 12.55
CA PRO A 36 -9.92 -12.94 11.96
C PRO A 36 -11.40 -12.59 12.18
N ASP A 37 -11.71 -11.93 13.29
CA ASP A 37 -13.08 -11.52 13.66
C ASP A 37 -13.46 -10.13 13.10
N LEU A 38 -12.63 -9.54 12.23
CA LEU A 38 -12.88 -8.23 11.64
C LEU A 38 -14.17 -8.24 10.79
N ASP A 39 -15.11 -7.38 11.16
CA ASP A 39 -16.31 -7.09 10.36
C ASP A 39 -15.98 -6.08 9.25
N VAL A 40 -15.76 -6.57 8.04
CA VAL A 40 -15.41 -5.74 6.87
C VAL A 40 -16.52 -4.73 6.54
N GLU A 41 -17.78 -5.13 6.65
CA GLU A 41 -18.91 -4.26 6.32
C GLU A 41 -19.03 -3.09 7.29
N HIS A 42 -18.67 -3.29 8.56
CA HIS A 42 -18.61 -2.20 9.54
C HIS A 42 -17.74 -1.04 9.07
N TYR A 43 -16.52 -1.33 8.58
CA TYR A 43 -15.58 -0.30 8.14
C TYR A 43 -15.96 0.32 6.78
N LEU A 44 -16.56 -0.45 5.88
CA LEU A 44 -17.10 0.11 4.63
C LEU A 44 -18.24 1.11 4.91
N ASN A 45 -19.15 0.77 5.83
CA ASN A 45 -20.21 1.67 6.28
C ASN A 45 -19.68 2.91 7.03
N ALA A 46 -18.55 2.76 7.75
CA ALA A 46 -17.88 3.90 8.37
C ALA A 46 -17.38 4.91 7.32
N LEU A 47 -16.84 4.43 6.19
CA LEU A 47 -16.43 5.30 5.07
C LEU A 47 -17.63 5.96 4.39
N ASP A 48 -18.74 5.24 4.21
CA ASP A 48 -20.00 5.82 3.71
C ASP A 48 -20.50 6.95 4.62
N THR A 49 -20.45 6.74 5.93
CA THR A 49 -20.83 7.74 6.94
C THR A 49 -19.93 8.97 6.86
N MET A 50 -18.60 8.76 6.81
CA MET A 50 -17.64 9.85 6.66
C MET A 50 -17.89 10.65 5.38
N ALA A 51 -18.13 9.98 4.26
CA ALA A 51 -18.40 10.64 3.00
C ALA A 51 -19.73 11.41 3.00
N ALA A 52 -20.78 10.86 3.61
CA ALA A 52 -22.06 11.55 3.74
C ALA A 52 -21.93 12.85 4.56
N GLU A 53 -21.12 12.81 5.62
CA GLU A 53 -20.80 13.98 6.44
C GLU A 53 -19.92 15.00 5.71
N ALA A 54 -18.89 14.54 4.98
CA ALA A 54 -18.08 15.40 4.11
C ALA A 54 -18.94 16.08 3.03
N LYS A 55 -19.87 15.34 2.42
CA LYS A 55 -20.76 15.84 1.35
C LYS A 55 -21.62 17.03 1.80
N LYS A 56 -22.08 17.03 3.05
CA LYS A 56 -22.87 18.14 3.64
C LYS A 56 -22.07 19.43 3.78
N ARG A 57 -20.74 19.32 3.91
CA ARG A 57 -19.81 20.45 4.07
C ARG A 57 -19.32 21.01 2.74
N LEU A 58 -19.57 20.30 1.63
CA LEU A 58 -19.06 20.70 0.32
C LEU A 58 -19.63 22.05 -0.12
N PRO A 59 -18.81 22.89 -0.77
CA PRO A 59 -19.25 24.17 -1.30
C PRO A 59 -20.27 23.97 -2.43
N ILE A 60 -21.19 24.92 -2.58
CA ILE A 60 -22.15 24.97 -3.70
C ILE A 60 -21.42 24.98 -5.06
N GLY A 61 -20.26 25.65 -5.13
CA GLY A 61 -19.35 25.59 -6.28
C GLY A 61 -18.25 24.55 -6.09
N ARG A 62 -18.28 23.46 -6.86
CA ARG A 62 -17.32 22.34 -6.80
C ARG A 62 -15.98 22.65 -7.48
N TYR A 63 -15.35 23.76 -7.10
CA TYR A 63 -13.97 24.02 -7.50
C TYR A 63 -13.04 23.02 -6.79
N PRO A 64 -12.13 22.32 -7.51
CA PRO A 64 -11.31 21.25 -6.94
C PRO A 64 -10.60 21.62 -5.63
N LEU A 65 -9.96 22.79 -5.57
CA LEU A 65 -9.27 23.26 -4.36
C LEU A 65 -10.21 23.49 -3.17
N ARG A 66 -11.45 23.94 -3.39
CA ARG A 66 -12.42 24.10 -2.31
C ARG A 66 -12.97 22.75 -1.83
N VAL A 67 -13.11 21.78 -2.75
CA VAL A 67 -13.47 20.41 -2.40
C VAL A 67 -12.37 19.78 -1.55
N ILE A 68 -11.11 19.89 -1.97
CA ILE A 68 -9.93 19.44 -1.22
C ILE A 68 -9.90 20.10 0.16
N GLN A 69 -10.03 21.43 0.24
CA GLN A 69 -10.05 22.14 1.51
C GLN A 69 -11.17 21.64 2.46
N SER A 70 -12.35 21.33 1.91
CA SER A 70 -13.48 20.83 2.70
C SER A 70 -13.23 19.40 3.21
N ILE A 71 -12.64 18.55 2.37
CA ILE A 71 -12.24 17.19 2.77
C ILE A 71 -11.12 17.25 3.83
N ASN A 72 -10.11 18.11 3.63
CA ASN A 72 -9.02 18.31 4.59
C ASN A 72 -9.54 18.74 5.96
N GLN A 73 -10.39 19.79 5.99
CA GLN A 73 -11.00 20.27 7.23
C GLN A 73 -11.73 19.12 7.94
N TYR A 74 -12.53 18.34 7.20
CA TYR A 74 -13.29 17.26 7.80
C TYR A 74 -12.40 16.10 8.31
N LEU A 75 -11.43 15.65 7.52
CA LEU A 75 -10.59 14.51 7.89
C LEU A 75 -9.60 14.86 9.01
N TYR A 76 -8.95 16.01 8.94
CA TYR A 76 -7.82 16.33 9.83
C TYR A 76 -8.24 17.17 11.03
N GLU A 77 -9.11 18.16 10.85
CA GLU A 77 -9.53 19.03 11.95
C GLU A 77 -10.75 18.46 12.70
N ASP A 78 -11.78 17.98 11.99
CA ASP A 78 -12.99 17.45 12.64
C ASP A 78 -12.78 16.01 13.15
N LEU A 79 -12.20 15.12 12.34
CA LEU A 79 -12.00 13.70 12.69
C LEU A 79 -10.63 13.39 13.30
N GLY A 80 -9.64 14.28 13.19
CA GLY A 80 -8.34 14.12 13.83
C GLY A 80 -7.44 13.06 13.18
N PHE A 81 -7.60 12.76 11.89
CA PHE A 81 -6.63 11.91 11.19
C PHE A 81 -5.24 12.54 11.22
N ALA A 82 -4.20 11.73 11.43
CA ALA A 82 -2.83 12.21 11.41
C ALA A 82 -1.82 11.14 11.01
N GLY A 83 -0.70 11.58 10.42
CA GLY A 83 0.47 10.75 10.20
C GLY A 83 1.15 10.33 11.50
N ASN A 84 1.38 9.04 11.71
CA ASN A 84 2.08 8.54 12.89
C ASN A 84 3.61 8.73 12.77
N LYS A 85 4.08 9.95 13.03
CA LYS A 85 5.51 10.30 12.99
C LYS A 85 6.31 9.71 14.16
N LYS A 86 5.65 9.40 15.28
CA LYS A 86 6.31 8.90 16.51
C LYS A 86 6.66 7.43 16.42
N ASP A 87 5.75 6.64 15.88
CA ASP A 87 5.90 5.19 15.75
C ASP A 87 5.53 4.76 14.32
N TYR A 88 6.33 5.23 13.36
CA TYR A 88 6.04 5.09 11.92
C TYR A 88 5.92 3.63 11.48
N TYR A 89 6.73 2.75 12.07
CA TYR A 89 6.81 1.33 11.73
C TYR A 89 5.89 0.43 12.59
N ASP A 90 4.95 1.01 13.33
CA ASP A 90 3.84 0.26 13.94
C ASP A 90 2.99 -0.39 12.83
N PRO A 91 2.85 -1.72 12.77
CA PRO A 91 2.08 -2.40 11.72
C PRO A 91 0.61 -1.95 11.67
N ARG A 92 0.04 -1.52 12.79
CA ARG A 92 -1.33 -0.97 12.87
C ARG A 92 -1.50 0.30 12.05
N ASN A 93 -0.43 0.99 11.67
CA ASN A 93 -0.51 2.12 10.75
C ASN A 93 -0.78 1.67 9.30
N SER A 94 -0.61 0.39 8.97
CA SER A 94 -0.84 -0.18 7.64
C SER A 94 -2.17 -0.93 7.51
N PHE A 95 -2.76 -1.36 8.63
CA PHE A 95 -4.04 -2.05 8.65
C PHE A 95 -5.21 -1.07 8.62
N PHE A 96 -6.07 -1.20 7.60
CA PHE A 96 -7.04 -0.16 7.29
C PHE A 96 -8.11 0.03 8.37
N ASN A 97 -8.47 -1.05 9.07
CA ASN A 97 -9.36 -0.99 10.25
C ASN A 97 -8.75 -0.16 11.38
N ASP A 98 -7.49 -0.43 11.75
CA ASP A 98 -6.78 0.32 12.79
C ASP A 98 -6.60 1.78 12.42
N VAL A 99 -6.34 2.07 11.14
CA VAL A 99 -6.19 3.44 10.65
C VAL A 99 -7.51 4.21 10.79
N ILE A 100 -8.64 3.57 10.49
CA ILE A 100 -9.98 4.15 10.67
C ILE A 100 -10.29 4.36 12.16
N ASP A 101 -10.01 3.38 13.02
CA ASP A 101 -10.34 3.44 14.45
C ASP A 101 -9.45 4.43 15.21
N ARG A 102 -8.14 4.35 14.97
CA ARG A 102 -7.13 5.15 15.68
C ARG A 102 -6.95 6.53 15.07
N ARG A 103 -7.43 6.75 13.85
CA ARG A 103 -7.18 7.96 13.05
C ARG A 103 -5.68 8.22 12.84
N LEU A 104 -4.87 7.17 12.87
CA LEU A 104 -3.42 7.25 12.75
C LEU A 104 -2.93 6.28 11.69
N GLY A 105 -2.08 6.75 10.77
CA GLY A 105 -1.58 5.91 9.68
C GLY A 105 -0.26 6.38 9.08
N ILE A 106 0.14 5.67 8.02
CA ILE A 106 1.26 6.02 7.12
C ILE A 106 0.73 6.60 5.80
N PRO A 107 1.58 7.20 4.94
CA PRO A 107 1.11 7.92 3.75
C PRO A 107 0.10 7.18 2.89
N ILE A 108 0.36 5.92 2.55
CA ILE A 108 -0.55 5.14 1.69
C ILE A 108 -1.89 4.80 2.35
N SER A 109 -1.91 4.56 3.66
CA SER A 109 -3.13 4.21 4.38
C SER A 109 -4.05 5.42 4.59
N LEU A 110 -3.47 6.59 4.88
CA LEU A 110 -4.23 7.85 5.01
C LEU A 110 -4.70 8.33 3.63
N ALA A 111 -3.89 8.13 2.59
CA ALA A 111 -4.31 8.32 1.21
C ALA A 111 -5.54 7.46 0.89
N LEU A 112 -5.60 6.19 1.31
CA LEU A 112 -6.77 5.35 1.08
C LEU A 112 -8.04 5.92 1.74
N VAL A 113 -7.97 6.36 3.00
CA VAL A 113 -9.11 7.04 3.67
C VAL A 113 -9.59 8.23 2.82
N TYR A 114 -8.65 9.05 2.37
CA TYR A 114 -8.95 10.24 1.57
C TYR A 114 -9.63 9.87 0.26
N LEU A 115 -9.03 8.95 -0.50
CA LEU A 115 -9.54 8.51 -1.80
C LEU A 115 -10.96 7.94 -1.66
N GLU A 116 -11.23 7.18 -0.62
CA GLU A 116 -12.55 6.59 -0.38
C GLU A 116 -13.62 7.64 -0.05
N VAL A 117 -13.26 8.71 0.67
CA VAL A 117 -14.17 9.85 0.91
C VAL A 117 -14.35 10.67 -0.37
N ALA A 118 -13.28 11.00 -1.07
CA ALA A 118 -13.30 11.78 -2.31
C ALA A 118 -14.16 11.10 -3.39
N ARG A 119 -13.98 9.80 -3.59
CA ARG A 119 -14.76 8.98 -4.53
C ARG A 119 -16.26 9.03 -4.23
N ARG A 120 -16.65 8.87 -2.97
CA ARG A 120 -18.07 8.85 -2.53
C ARG A 120 -18.76 10.21 -2.60
N VAL A 121 -18.00 11.30 -2.66
CA VAL A 121 -18.55 12.65 -2.89
C VAL A 121 -18.49 13.10 -4.35
N ASP A 122 -18.23 12.16 -5.27
CA ASP A 122 -18.11 12.37 -6.70
C ASP A 122 -16.95 13.32 -7.08
N PHE A 123 -15.82 13.21 -6.36
CA PHE A 123 -14.57 13.91 -6.64
C PHE A 123 -13.46 12.89 -6.91
N PRO A 124 -13.28 12.44 -8.16
CA PRO A 124 -12.32 11.39 -8.48
C PRO A 124 -10.90 11.85 -8.22
N MET A 125 -10.15 11.01 -7.52
CA MET A 125 -8.74 11.20 -7.21
C MET A 125 -8.02 9.87 -7.41
N VAL A 126 -6.73 9.94 -7.71
CA VAL A 126 -5.86 8.77 -7.91
C VAL A 126 -4.66 8.83 -6.97
N GLY A 127 -4.16 7.66 -6.60
CA GLY A 127 -2.92 7.53 -5.85
C GLY A 127 -1.69 7.77 -6.73
N VAL A 128 -0.63 8.32 -6.14
CA VAL A 128 0.64 8.62 -6.80
C VAL A 128 1.78 7.99 -6.00
N GLY A 129 2.50 7.10 -6.67
CA GLY A 129 3.54 6.27 -6.08
C GLY A 129 4.91 6.96 -6.02
N MET A 130 5.03 8.10 -5.34
CA MET A 130 6.32 8.76 -5.16
C MET A 130 7.30 7.87 -4.37
N PRO A 131 8.61 7.82 -4.68
CA PRO A 131 9.56 7.03 -3.91
C PRO A 131 9.55 7.42 -2.43
N LEU A 132 9.51 6.39 -1.56
CA LEU A 132 9.55 6.53 -0.08
C LEU A 132 8.41 7.39 0.53
N HIS A 133 7.41 7.75 -0.26
CA HIS A 133 6.23 8.49 0.17
C HIS A 133 4.99 8.06 -0.62
N PHE A 134 3.81 8.60 -0.34
CA PHE A 134 2.61 8.36 -1.14
C PHE A 134 1.77 9.63 -1.18
N LEU A 135 1.38 10.03 -2.38
CA LEU A 135 0.57 11.22 -2.60
C LEU A 135 -0.74 10.82 -3.28
N ILE A 136 -1.69 11.73 -3.32
CA ILE A 136 -2.90 11.59 -4.14
C ILE A 136 -3.05 12.86 -4.98
N ARG A 137 -3.77 12.78 -6.09
CA ARG A 137 -4.10 13.96 -6.89
C ARG A 137 -5.51 13.85 -7.46
N PRO A 138 -6.18 14.99 -7.76
CA PRO A 138 -7.39 14.98 -8.57
C PRO A 138 -7.15 14.29 -9.91
N ASP A 139 -8.11 13.47 -10.34
CA ASP A 139 -8.10 12.88 -11.67
C ASP A 139 -8.82 13.82 -12.65
N ILE A 140 -8.22 15.00 -12.83
CA ILE A 140 -8.75 16.09 -13.65
C ILE A 140 -7.65 16.51 -14.63
N PRO A 141 -7.94 16.60 -15.95
CA PRO A 141 -6.97 17.08 -16.94
C PRO A 141 -6.38 18.43 -16.56
N ASP A 142 -5.10 18.63 -16.88
CA ASP A 142 -4.34 19.88 -16.69
C ASP A 142 -4.22 20.35 -15.22
N MET A 143 -4.56 19.49 -14.26
CA MET A 143 -4.43 19.80 -12.84
C MET A 143 -3.17 19.16 -12.25
N GLU A 144 -2.15 19.99 -12.00
CA GLU A 144 -0.83 19.57 -11.52
C GLU A 144 -0.64 19.76 -10.01
N ILE A 145 -1.69 19.50 -9.23
CA ILE A 145 -1.59 19.52 -7.77
C ILE A 145 -1.56 18.11 -7.21
N PHE A 146 -0.83 17.96 -6.12
CA PHE A 146 -0.81 16.77 -5.29
C PHE A 146 -1.34 17.13 -3.90
N VAL A 147 -1.76 16.12 -3.16
CA VAL A 147 -2.20 16.23 -1.78
C VAL A 147 -1.45 15.18 -0.97
N ASP A 148 -0.80 15.64 0.09
CA ASP A 148 -0.11 14.79 1.04
C ASP A 148 -1.02 14.46 2.23
N ALA A 149 -1.65 13.28 2.17
CA ALA A 149 -2.55 12.83 3.22
C ALA A 149 -1.84 12.55 4.56
N PHE A 150 -0.52 12.34 4.55
CA PHE A 150 0.26 12.17 5.78
C PHE A 150 0.55 13.48 6.50
N ASN A 151 0.63 14.58 5.75
CA ASN A 151 0.83 15.93 6.27
C ASN A 151 -0.47 16.75 6.21
N ASN A 152 -1.55 16.19 6.76
CA ASN A 152 -2.84 16.86 6.95
C ASN A 152 -3.45 17.42 5.65
N GLY A 153 -3.24 16.74 4.53
CA GLY A 153 -3.77 17.14 3.24
C GLY A 153 -3.08 18.36 2.65
N GLU A 154 -1.81 18.61 3.01
CA GLU A 154 -0.96 19.64 2.41
C GLU A 154 -1.06 19.55 0.88
N VAL A 155 -1.44 20.67 0.25
CA VAL A 155 -1.50 20.79 -1.21
C VAL A 155 -0.10 21.13 -1.70
N MET A 156 0.40 20.31 -2.62
CA MET A 156 1.76 20.35 -3.12
C MET A 156 1.78 20.53 -4.64
N PHE A 157 2.81 21.18 -5.15
CA PHE A 157 3.16 21.27 -6.57
C PHE A 157 4.38 20.38 -6.87
N ALA A 158 4.76 20.27 -8.14
CA ALA A 158 5.88 19.45 -8.56
C ALA A 158 7.21 19.85 -7.90
N GLU A 159 7.40 21.15 -7.66
CA GLU A 159 8.55 21.71 -6.95
C GLU A 159 8.60 21.23 -5.49
N ASP A 160 7.47 21.22 -4.80
CA ASP A 160 7.39 20.71 -3.42
C ASP A 160 7.69 19.20 -3.36
N CYS A 161 7.25 18.45 -4.36
CA CYS A 161 7.57 17.02 -4.50
C CYS A 161 9.07 16.80 -4.72
N GLN A 162 9.72 17.65 -5.53
CA GLN A 162 11.17 17.63 -5.74
C GLN A 162 11.94 17.96 -4.47
N GLU A 163 11.50 18.96 -3.70
CA GLU A 163 12.10 19.29 -2.41
C GLU A 163 11.97 18.14 -1.41
N ARG A 164 10.78 17.53 -1.33
CA ARG A 164 10.53 16.37 -0.46
C ARG A 164 11.43 15.19 -0.82
N LEU A 165 11.58 14.90 -2.12
CA LEU A 165 12.43 13.82 -2.60
C LEU A 165 13.89 14.04 -2.17
N SER A 166 14.41 15.26 -2.37
CA SER A 166 15.76 15.63 -1.97
C SER A 166 15.99 15.50 -0.46
N GLN A 167 15.00 15.87 0.36
CA GLN A 167 15.06 15.71 1.82
C GLN A 167 15.12 14.25 2.24
N ILE A 168 14.30 13.39 1.63
CA ILE A 168 14.23 11.96 1.96
C ILE A 168 15.55 11.26 1.64
N TYR A 169 16.12 11.51 0.45
CA TYR A 169 17.35 10.84 0.02
C TYR A 169 18.62 11.47 0.57
N GLN A 170 18.53 12.64 1.23
CA GLN A 170 19.68 13.43 1.71
C GLN A 170 20.71 13.76 0.60
N GLN A 171 20.25 13.80 -0.65
CA GLN A 171 21.03 14.13 -1.85
C GLN A 171 20.08 14.69 -2.91
N SER A 172 20.63 15.42 -3.89
CA SER A 172 19.87 15.95 -5.02
C SER A 172 19.46 14.82 -5.97
N VAL A 173 18.31 14.18 -5.70
CA VAL A 173 17.68 13.24 -6.63
C VAL A 173 16.75 14.05 -7.54
N THR A 174 16.99 14.02 -8.84
CA THR A 174 16.09 14.67 -9.80
C THR A 174 14.76 13.90 -9.87
N LEU A 175 13.66 14.61 -9.66
CA LEU A 175 12.31 14.09 -9.80
C LEU A 175 12.08 13.65 -11.25
N GLN A 176 11.68 12.40 -11.42
CA GLN A 176 11.34 11.83 -12.73
C GLN A 176 9.82 11.81 -12.89
N PRO A 177 9.26 12.03 -14.10
CA PRO A 177 7.82 12.00 -14.34
C PRO A 177 7.14 10.71 -13.84
N GLU A 178 7.85 9.58 -13.91
CA GLU A 178 7.37 8.26 -13.47
C GLU A 178 7.14 8.21 -11.95
N PHE A 179 7.82 9.06 -11.18
CA PHE A 179 7.62 9.16 -9.73
C PHE A 179 6.30 9.84 -9.36
N LEU A 180 5.73 10.61 -10.29
CA LEU A 180 4.45 11.29 -10.14
C LEU A 180 3.31 10.60 -10.93
N ALA A 181 3.59 9.46 -11.55
CA ALA A 181 2.59 8.68 -12.27
C ALA A 181 1.54 8.13 -11.29
N ALA A 182 0.29 8.07 -11.78
CA ALA A 182 -0.78 7.42 -11.05
C ALA A 182 -0.48 5.93 -10.90
N VAL A 183 -0.76 5.38 -9.72
CA VAL A 183 -0.69 3.94 -9.48
C VAL A 183 -2.05 3.31 -9.73
N ASN A 184 -2.04 2.12 -10.31
CA ASN A 184 -3.24 1.31 -10.47
C ASN A 184 -3.58 0.57 -9.15
N HIS A 185 -4.72 -0.10 -9.07
CA HIS A 185 -5.21 -0.70 -7.83
C HIS A 185 -4.31 -1.84 -7.33
N ARG A 186 -3.82 -2.70 -8.24
CA ARG A 186 -2.84 -3.74 -7.86
C ARG A 186 -1.56 -3.14 -7.31
N GLN A 187 -1.01 -2.10 -7.94
CA GLN A 187 0.19 -1.40 -7.47
C GLN A 187 -0.02 -0.74 -6.11
N PHE A 188 -1.21 -0.19 -5.85
CA PHE A 188 -1.60 0.36 -4.55
C PHE A 188 -1.52 -0.72 -3.47
N LEU A 189 -2.19 -1.86 -3.68
CA LEU A 189 -2.22 -2.97 -2.73
C LEU A 189 -0.83 -3.59 -2.53
N VAL A 190 -0.02 -3.70 -3.59
CA VAL A 190 1.38 -4.13 -3.48
C VAL A 190 2.16 -3.19 -2.58
N ARG A 191 2.05 -1.87 -2.74
CA ARG A 191 2.73 -0.91 -1.86
C ARG A 191 2.30 -1.05 -0.39
N MET A 192 1.03 -1.31 -0.11
CA MET A 192 0.57 -1.57 1.26
C MET A 192 1.22 -2.84 1.84
N LEU A 193 1.25 -3.93 1.06
CA LEU A 193 1.87 -5.18 1.48
C LEU A 193 3.40 -5.07 1.61
N THR A 194 4.05 -4.29 0.76
CA THR A 194 5.50 -4.02 0.85
C THR A 194 5.85 -3.30 2.15
N ASN A 195 5.00 -2.39 2.63
CA ASN A 195 5.20 -1.75 3.94
C ASN A 195 5.09 -2.78 5.08
N LEU A 196 4.07 -3.64 5.06
CA LEU A 196 3.93 -4.73 6.05
C LEU A 196 5.12 -5.70 6.00
N LYS A 197 5.52 -6.13 4.80
CA LYS A 197 6.72 -6.98 4.59
C LYS A 197 7.94 -6.35 5.24
N TYR A 198 8.20 -5.07 4.99
CA TYR A 198 9.35 -4.36 5.57
C TYR A 198 9.28 -4.36 7.10
N ILE A 199 8.12 -4.03 7.68
CA ILE A 199 7.91 -4.00 9.13
C ILE A 199 8.18 -5.38 9.75
N TYR A 200 7.62 -6.44 9.17
CA TYR A 200 7.79 -7.81 9.69
C TYR A 200 9.22 -8.32 9.55
N LEU A 201 9.91 -8.03 8.43
CA LEU A 201 11.33 -8.34 8.29
C LEU A 201 12.19 -7.63 9.34
N LYS A 202 11.88 -6.37 9.67
CA LYS A 202 12.56 -5.63 10.74
C LYS A 202 12.29 -6.22 12.13
N GLN A 203 11.08 -6.72 12.35
CA GLN A 203 10.68 -7.39 13.59
C GLN A 203 11.12 -8.87 13.66
N GLN A 204 11.74 -9.40 12.59
CA GLN A 204 12.10 -10.82 12.44
C GLN A 204 10.89 -11.78 12.48
N ASP A 205 9.69 -11.27 12.18
CA ASP A 205 8.49 -12.09 12.03
C ASP A 205 8.43 -12.66 10.59
N ILE A 206 9.13 -13.77 10.40
CA ILE A 206 9.34 -14.40 9.09
C ILE A 206 8.03 -14.94 8.51
N GLU A 207 7.14 -15.46 9.35
CA GLU A 207 5.84 -16.00 8.91
C GLU A 207 4.93 -14.89 8.37
N LYS A 208 4.84 -13.75 9.06
CA LYS A 208 4.04 -12.61 8.57
C LYS A 208 4.68 -11.92 7.37
N ALA A 209 6.01 -11.85 7.30
CA ALA A 209 6.72 -11.38 6.12
C ALA A 209 6.41 -12.27 4.90
N LEU A 210 6.44 -13.60 5.08
CA LEU A 210 6.08 -14.55 4.03
C LEU A 210 4.64 -14.36 3.58
N ALA A 211 3.68 -14.23 4.51
CA ALA A 211 2.28 -13.99 4.18
C ALA A 211 2.09 -12.69 3.36
N ALA A 212 2.84 -11.63 3.64
CA ALA A 212 2.83 -10.40 2.83
C ALA A 212 3.35 -10.64 1.41
N VAL A 213 4.49 -11.32 1.26
CA VAL A 213 5.09 -11.66 -0.05
C VAL A 213 4.17 -12.55 -0.88
N GLU A 214 3.52 -13.54 -0.26
CA GLU A 214 2.56 -14.40 -0.95
C GLU A 214 1.41 -13.59 -1.55
N ARG A 215 0.85 -12.63 -0.81
CA ARG A 215 -0.23 -11.75 -1.30
C ARG A 215 0.26 -10.79 -2.39
N ILE A 216 1.51 -10.30 -2.30
CA ILE A 216 2.13 -9.52 -3.40
C ILE A 216 2.17 -10.37 -4.68
N LEU A 217 2.58 -11.63 -4.59
CA LEU A 217 2.64 -12.54 -5.73
C LEU A 217 1.25 -13.00 -6.23
N LEU A 218 0.19 -12.90 -5.42
CA LEU A 218 -1.19 -13.07 -5.91
C LEU A 218 -1.64 -11.87 -6.76
N LEU A 219 -1.19 -10.65 -6.42
CA LEU A 219 -1.49 -9.44 -7.18
C LEU A 219 -0.66 -9.37 -8.48
N LEU A 220 0.65 -9.59 -8.37
CA LEU A 220 1.62 -9.48 -9.47
C LEU A 220 2.56 -10.70 -9.47
N PRO A 221 2.17 -11.82 -10.13
CA PRO A 221 2.93 -13.08 -10.13
C PRO A 221 4.34 -12.99 -10.73
N ASP A 222 4.59 -11.98 -11.59
CA ASP A 222 5.85 -11.81 -12.30
C ASP A 222 6.85 -10.89 -11.60
N MET A 223 6.58 -10.49 -10.36
CA MET A 223 7.56 -9.76 -9.55
C MET A 223 8.73 -10.66 -9.13
N ILE A 224 9.75 -10.72 -9.99
CA ILE A 224 10.90 -11.62 -9.87
C ILE A 224 11.61 -11.49 -8.51
N LEU A 225 11.76 -10.26 -7.99
CA LEU A 225 12.40 -10.04 -6.69
C LEU A 225 11.55 -10.56 -5.53
N GLU A 226 10.22 -10.51 -5.65
CA GLU A 226 9.31 -11.08 -4.64
C GLU A 226 9.32 -12.61 -4.67
N LEU A 227 9.52 -13.21 -5.85
CA LEU A 227 9.74 -14.65 -5.99
C LEU A 227 11.04 -15.08 -5.28
N ARG A 228 12.13 -14.32 -5.48
CA ARG A 228 13.39 -14.56 -4.74
C ARG A 228 13.17 -14.45 -3.24
N ASP A 229 12.53 -13.37 -2.79
CA ASP A 229 12.33 -13.10 -1.36
C ASP A 229 11.45 -14.18 -0.71
N ARG A 230 10.41 -14.67 -1.41
CA ARG A 230 9.60 -15.80 -0.93
C ARG A 230 10.44 -17.06 -0.76
N GLY A 231 11.30 -17.36 -1.74
CA GLY A 231 12.23 -18.48 -1.68
C GLY A 231 13.20 -18.41 -0.49
N LEU A 232 13.72 -17.22 -0.19
CA LEU A 232 14.59 -16.99 0.98
C LEU A 232 13.82 -17.12 2.31
N LEU A 233 12.58 -16.65 2.38
CA LEU A 233 11.73 -16.80 3.56
C LEU A 233 11.36 -18.27 3.80
N TYR A 234 11.02 -19.01 2.75
CA TYR A 234 10.82 -20.46 2.85
C TYR A 234 12.06 -21.18 3.37
N TYR A 235 13.26 -20.80 2.91
CA TYR A 235 14.52 -21.36 3.41
C TYR A 235 14.68 -21.10 4.92
N GLN A 236 14.42 -19.87 5.39
CA GLN A 236 14.50 -19.52 6.81
C GLN A 236 13.50 -20.30 7.68
N LEU A 237 12.33 -20.66 7.13
CA LEU A 237 11.32 -21.48 7.81
C LEU A 237 11.58 -22.99 7.68
N GLY A 238 12.66 -23.42 7.02
CA GLY A 238 12.97 -24.85 6.80
C GLY A 238 12.10 -25.52 5.73
N LEU A 239 11.34 -24.75 4.95
CA LEU A 239 10.47 -25.22 3.87
C LEU A 239 11.27 -25.40 2.57
N TYR A 240 12.25 -26.30 2.60
CA TYR A 240 13.29 -26.39 1.55
C TYR A 240 12.77 -26.78 0.17
N SER A 241 11.68 -27.55 0.07
CA SER A 241 11.08 -27.89 -1.22
C SER A 241 10.52 -26.65 -1.92
N GLN A 242 9.77 -25.82 -1.20
CA GLN A 242 9.23 -24.56 -1.71
C GLN A 242 10.34 -23.54 -1.97
N ALA A 243 11.32 -23.43 -1.06
CA ALA A 243 12.48 -22.57 -1.24
C ALA A 243 13.25 -22.90 -2.51
N THR A 244 13.51 -24.20 -2.74
CA THR A 244 14.21 -24.68 -3.94
C THR A 244 13.46 -24.32 -5.21
N GLN A 245 12.14 -24.54 -5.23
CA GLN A 245 11.30 -24.23 -6.40
C GLN A 245 11.35 -22.74 -6.77
N ASP A 246 11.17 -21.85 -5.79
CA ASP A 246 11.16 -20.40 -6.03
C ASP A 246 12.55 -19.87 -6.42
N LEU A 247 13.61 -20.30 -5.72
CA LEU A 247 14.97 -19.83 -5.99
C LEU A 247 15.52 -20.36 -7.32
N GLN A 248 15.17 -21.58 -7.74
CA GLN A 248 15.48 -22.07 -9.08
C GLN A 248 14.74 -21.24 -10.14
N SER A 249 13.45 -20.98 -9.95
CA SER A 249 12.65 -20.16 -10.86
C SER A 249 13.20 -18.73 -10.98
N TYR A 250 13.65 -18.14 -9.89
CA TYR A 250 14.35 -16.85 -9.88
C TYR A 250 15.61 -16.88 -10.75
N LEU A 251 16.50 -17.85 -10.52
CA LEU A 251 17.75 -17.99 -11.29
C LEU A 251 17.53 -18.35 -12.77
N THR A 252 16.41 -19.00 -13.12
CA THR A 252 16.04 -19.23 -14.51
C THR A 252 15.67 -17.91 -15.21
N ARG A 253 15.01 -16.99 -14.51
CA ARG A 253 14.57 -15.70 -15.07
C ARG A 253 15.71 -14.66 -15.09
N VAL A 254 16.58 -14.66 -14.08
CA VAL A 254 17.70 -13.70 -13.95
C VAL A 254 18.98 -14.43 -13.55
N PRO A 255 19.61 -15.17 -14.49
CA PRO A 255 20.75 -16.05 -14.19
C PRO A 255 22.02 -15.31 -13.74
N ASP A 256 22.16 -14.06 -14.15
CA ASP A 256 23.33 -13.19 -13.94
C ASP A 256 23.07 -12.10 -12.89
N ALA A 257 22.06 -12.28 -12.03
CA ALA A 257 21.84 -11.37 -10.90
C ALA A 257 23.08 -11.32 -9.99
N GLU A 258 23.32 -10.16 -9.35
CA GLU A 258 24.47 -9.97 -8.45
C GLU A 258 24.48 -10.98 -7.30
N ASP A 259 23.30 -11.35 -6.79
CA ASP A 259 23.13 -12.32 -5.72
C ASP A 259 23.10 -13.79 -6.19
N ALA A 260 23.17 -14.05 -7.51
CA ALA A 260 23.05 -15.40 -8.07
C ALA A 260 24.07 -16.42 -7.50
N PRO A 261 25.36 -16.08 -7.26
CA PRO A 261 26.29 -17.00 -6.63
C PRO A 261 25.86 -17.44 -5.23
N VAL A 262 25.27 -16.53 -4.45
CA VAL A 262 24.76 -16.82 -3.10
C VAL A 262 23.55 -17.75 -3.17
N ILE A 263 22.62 -17.46 -4.08
CA ILE A 263 21.43 -18.31 -4.28
C ILE A 263 21.81 -19.73 -4.74
N ARG A 264 22.76 -19.87 -5.67
CA ARG A 264 23.25 -21.19 -6.13
C ARG A 264 23.87 -22.00 -4.99
N ARG A 265 24.59 -21.34 -4.08
CA ARG A 265 25.15 -21.98 -2.89
C ARG A 265 24.05 -22.49 -1.95
N LEU A 266 23.04 -21.66 -1.64
CA LEU A 266 21.89 -22.07 -0.81
C LEU A 266 21.17 -23.28 -1.41
N LEU A 267 20.95 -23.30 -2.72
CA LEU A 267 20.36 -24.44 -3.43
C LEU A 267 21.20 -25.73 -3.28
N THR A 268 22.53 -25.60 -3.29
CA THR A 268 23.44 -26.74 -3.13
C THR A 268 23.44 -27.26 -1.68
N GLU A 269 23.33 -26.36 -0.70
CA GLU A 269 23.22 -26.71 0.72
C GLU A 269 21.90 -27.44 1.02
N MET A 270 20.77 -26.94 0.51
CA MET A 270 19.47 -27.61 0.64
C MET A 270 19.40 -28.98 -0.06
N ALA A 271 20.15 -29.19 -1.15
CA ALA A 271 20.17 -30.49 -1.83
C ALA A 271 20.98 -31.58 -1.10
N ARG A 272 21.76 -31.20 -0.07
CA ARG A 272 22.63 -32.10 0.70
C ARG A 272 22.06 -32.49 2.07
N GLY A 273 21.07 -31.75 2.56
CA GLY A 273 20.36 -32.02 3.82
C GLY A 273 19.05 -32.74 3.56
#